data_AF-K1UDX3-F1
#
_entry.id   AF-K1UDX3-F1
#
_cell.length_a   1.000
_cell.length_b   1.000
_cell.length_c   1.000
_cell.angle_alpha   90.00
_cell.angle_beta   90.00
_cell.angle_gamma   90.00
#
_symmetry.space_group_name_H-M   'P 1'
#
loop_
_entity.id
_entity.type
_entity.pdbx_description
1 polymer ?
#
loop_
_entity_poly.entity_id
_entity_poly.type
_entity_poly.pdbx_seq_one_letter_code
_entity_poly.pdbx_strand_id
1 'polypeptide(L)'
;MNFITLLDYVGTFAFAISGIRLASAKHFDWFGAYVVGFVTAVGGGTLRDLLLGLPPFWMQNVSYLVVSGFAFLFVVGLRKYV
;
A
#
# COMPACT_ATOMS: atom_id res chain seq x y z
N MET A 1 8.32 -18.02 5.59
CA MET A 1 8.39 -16.57 5.32
C MET A 1 9.86 -16.22 5.24
N ASN A 2 10.35 -15.74 4.10
CA ASN A 2 11.75 -15.30 3.97
C ASN A 2 11.89 -13.87 4.49
N PHE A 3 13.09 -13.50 4.94
CA PHE A 3 13.36 -12.16 5.47
C PHE A 3 12.99 -11.03 4.48
N ILE A 4 13.27 -11.23 3.20
CA ILE A 4 12.91 -10.28 2.13
C ILE A 4 11.40 -10.10 2.03
N THR A 5 10.63 -11.20 2.06
CA THR A 5 9.16 -11.14 1.99
C THR A 5 8.56 -10.42 3.19
N LEU A 6 9.16 -10.57 4.38
CA LEU A 6 8.74 -9.82 5.55
C LEU A 6 8.95 -8.30 5.35
N LEU A 7 10.12 -7.90 4.85
CA LEU A 7 10.41 -6.51 4.55
C LEU A 7 9.47 -5.93 3.48
N ASP A 8 9.14 -6.71 2.45
CA ASP A 8 8.20 -6.28 1.40
C ASP A 8 6.80 -6.00 1.98
N TYR A 9 6.29 -6.86 2.86
CA TYR A 9 4.99 -6.62 3.50
C TYR A 9 5.01 -5.43 4.46
N VAL A 10 6.08 -5.27 5.25
CA VAL A 10 6.25 -4.12 6.14
C VAL A 10 6.34 -2.81 5.33
N GLY A 11 7.11 -2.82 4.23
CA GLY A 11 7.22 -1.68 3.33
C GLY A 11 5.89 -1.34 2.67
N THR A 12 5.18 -2.34 2.15
CA THR A 12 3.84 -2.17 1.56
C THR A 12 2.88 -1.55 2.57
N PHE A 13 2.87 -2.04 3.81
CA PHE A 13 2.03 -1.50 4.87
C PHE A 13 2.37 -0.04 5.20
N ALA A 14 3.65 0.29 5.39
CA ALA A 14 4.11 1.63 5.71
C ALA A 14 3.81 2.65 4.60
N PHE A 15 4.07 2.28 3.33
CA PHE A 15 3.79 3.15 2.19
C PHE A 15 2.29 3.33 1.95
N ALA A 16 1.48 2.29 2.16
CA ALA A 16 0.03 2.40 2.09
C ALA A 16 -0.48 3.45 3.09
N ILE A 17 -0.05 3.37 4.36
CA ILE A 17 -0.41 4.35 5.40
C ILE A 17 -0.05 5.78 4.95
N SER A 18 1.16 5.98 4.44
CA SER A 18 1.62 7.29 3.97
C SER A 18 0.70 7.86 2.87
N GLY A 19 0.36 7.05 1.87
CA GLY A 19 -0.53 7.46 0.77
C GLY A 19 -1.96 7.75 1.25
N ILE A 20 -2.51 6.90 2.13
CA ILE A 20 -3.86 7.08 2.69
C ILE A 20 -3.95 8.38 3.49
N ARG A 21 -2.95 8.67 4.34
CA ARG A 21 -2.91 9.91 5.13
C ARG A 21 -2.77 11.14 4.25
N LEU A 22 -1.94 11.08 3.22
CA LEU A 22 -1.80 12.18 2.25
C LEU A 22 -3.13 12.46 1.54
N ALA A 23 -3.82 11.41 1.08
CA ALA A 23 -5.11 11.55 0.42
C ALA A 23 -6.21 12.08 1.37
N SER A 24 -6.23 11.61 2.61
CA SER A 24 -7.12 12.13 3.66
C SER A 24 -6.86 13.62 3.93
N ALA A 25 -5.60 14.05 3.99
CA ALA A 25 -5.23 15.46 4.15
C ALA A 25 -5.66 16.32 2.96
N LYS A 26 -5.83 15.73 1.78
CA LYS A 26 -6.38 16.38 0.58
C LYS A 26 -7.90 16.22 0.44
N HIS A 27 -8.59 15.77 1.49
CA HIS A 27 -10.05 15.60 1.51
C HIS A 27 -10.60 14.62 0.46
N PHE A 28 -9.85 13.57 0.12
CA PHE A 28 -10.37 12.48 -0.70
C PHE A 28 -11.38 11.65 0.10
N ASP A 29 -12.31 11.02 -0.59
CA ASP A 29 -13.23 10.06 0.01
C ASP A 29 -12.50 8.76 0.42
N TRP A 30 -13.21 7.86 1.12
CA TRP A 30 -12.61 6.62 1.63
C TRP A 30 -12.03 5.75 0.52
N PHE A 31 -12.73 5.65 -0.61
CA PHE A 31 -12.25 4.90 -1.76
C PHE A 31 -11.03 5.57 -2.39
N GLY A 32 -11.07 6.88 -2.64
CA GLY A 32 -9.93 7.63 -3.15
C GLY A 32 -8.69 7.51 -2.24
N ALA A 33 -8.87 7.57 -0.93
CA ALA A 33 -7.78 7.41 0.03
C ALA A 33 -7.17 6.01 -0.01
N TYR A 34 -7.99 4.97 -0.14
CA TYR A 34 -7.50 3.59 -0.33
C TYR A 34 -6.71 3.45 -1.63
N VAL A 35 -7.23 3.96 -2.76
CA VAL A 35 -6.58 3.86 -4.07
C VAL A 35 -5.22 4.57 -4.06
N VAL A 36 -5.14 5.80 -3.53
CA VAL A 36 -3.86 6.52 -3.43
C VAL A 36 -2.87 5.78 -2.54
N GLY A 37 -3.33 5.25 -1.41
CA GLY A 37 -2.55 4.37 -0.54
C GLY A 37 -1.98 3.16 -1.26
N PHE A 38 -2.85 2.41 -1.91
CA PHE A 38 -2.50 1.21 -2.65
C PHE A 38 -1.48 1.50 -3.76
N VAL A 39 -1.73 2.52 -4.58
CA VAL A 39 -0.81 2.94 -5.65
C VAL A 39 0.55 3.36 -5.09
N THR A 40 0.57 4.05 -3.95
CA THR A 40 1.83 4.44 -3.28
C THR A 40 2.61 3.21 -2.82
N ALA A 41 1.91 2.21 -2.27
CA ALA A 41 2.53 0.97 -1.79
C ALA A 41 3.08 0.09 -2.91
N VAL A 42 2.33 -0.08 -4.00
CA VAL A 42 2.75 -0.96 -5.11
C VAL A 42 3.59 -0.25 -6.17
N GLY A 43 3.57 1.08 -6.22
CA GLY A 43 4.18 1.86 -7.30
C GLY A 43 5.69 1.63 -7.43
N GLY A 44 6.43 1.65 -6.31
CA GLY A 44 7.88 1.42 -6.32
C GLY A 44 8.24 0.00 -6.76
N GLY A 45 7.57 -1.02 -6.22
CA GLY A 45 7.78 -2.42 -6.61
C GLY A 45 7.35 -2.70 -8.05
N THR A 46 6.28 -2.07 -8.52
CA THR A 46 5.84 -2.15 -9.92
C THR A 46 6.90 -1.57 -10.85
N LEU A 47 7.44 -0.38 -10.52
CA LEU A 47 8.50 0.23 -11.33
C LEU A 47 9.75 -0.66 -11.36
N ARG A 48 10.16 -1.22 -10.21
CA ARG A 48 11.26 -2.20 -10.13
C ARG A 48 11.02 -3.38 -11.06
N ASP A 49 9.85 -3.99 -11.01
CA ASP A 49 9.55 -5.20 -11.77
C ASP A 49 9.51 -4.90 -13.27
N LEU A 50 8.93 -3.76 -13.68
CA LEU A 50 8.93 -3.31 -15.07
C LEU A 50 10.34 -3.07 -15.62
N LEU A 51 11.22 -2.45 -14.83
CA LEU A 51 12.63 -2.25 -15.21
C LEU A 51 13.41 -3.56 -15.35
N LEU A 52 12.98 -4.62 -14.66
CA LEU A 52 13.54 -5.96 -14.75
C LEU A 52 12.85 -6.82 -15.83
N GLY A 53 11.84 -6.31 -16.53
CA GLY A 53 11.05 -7.08 -17.50
C GLY A 53 10.17 -8.17 -16.88
N LEU A 54 9.83 -8.02 -15.60
CA LEU A 54 9.02 -8.96 -14.83
C LEU A 54 7.57 -8.46 -14.69
N PRO A 55 6.60 -9.38 -14.56
CA PRO A 55 5.22 -9.00 -14.24
C PRO A 55 5.14 -8.39 -12.83
N PRO A 56 4.28 -7.38 -12.58
CA PRO A 56 4.16 -6.74 -11.27
C PRO A 56 3.82 -7.73 -10.15
N PHE A 57 4.60 -7.71 -9.07
CA PHE A 57 4.52 -8.64 -7.94
C PHE A 57 3.13 -8.72 -7.30
N TRP A 58 2.43 -7.58 -7.22
CA TRP A 58 1.10 -7.49 -6.58
C TRP A 58 -0.02 -8.12 -7.43
N MET A 59 0.21 -8.30 -8.74
CA MET A 59 -0.71 -9.04 -9.62
C MET A 59 -0.55 -10.56 -9.47
N GLN A 60 0.64 -11.00 -9.05
CA GLN A 60 0.94 -12.41 -8.81
C GLN A 60 0.49 -12.88 -7.43
N ASN A 61 0.31 -11.96 -6.47
CA ASN A 61 0.01 -12.32 -5.11
C ASN A 61 -1.00 -11.36 -4.46
N VAL A 62 -2.20 -11.86 -4.18
CA VAL A 62 -3.32 -11.08 -3.60
C VAL A 62 -3.01 -10.57 -2.20
N SER A 63 -2.04 -11.16 -1.49
CA SER A 63 -1.67 -10.72 -0.14
C SER A 63 -1.30 -9.24 -0.07
N TYR A 64 -0.76 -8.65 -1.14
CA TYR A 64 -0.42 -7.22 -1.15
C TYR A 64 -1.65 -6.31 -1.12
N LEU A 65 -2.75 -6.69 -1.78
CA LEU A 65 -4.04 -5.99 -1.66
C LEU A 65 -4.60 -6.11 -0.23
N VAL A 66 -4.46 -7.29 0.36
CA VAL A 66 -4.92 -7.54 1.74
C VAL A 66 -4.13 -6.68 2.73
N VAL A 67 -2.81 -6.59 2.58
CA VAL A 67 -1.91 -5.77 3.42
C VAL A 67 -2.26 -4.28 3.30
N SER A 68 -2.47 -3.76 2.08
CA SER A 68 -2.93 -2.38 1.90
C SER A 68 -4.33 -2.14 2.45
N GLY A 69 -5.22 -3.13 2.37
CA GLY A 69 -6.54 -3.08 3.00
C GLY A 69 -6.46 -2.99 4.52
N PHE A 70 -5.58 -3.79 5.14
CA PHE A 70 -5.30 -3.69 6.57
C PHE A 70 -4.70 -2.35 6.95
N ALA A 71 -3.78 -1.80 6.16
CA ALA A 71 -3.24 -0.45 6.37
C ALA A 71 -4.35 0.61 6.35
N PHE A 72 -5.31 0.49 5.42
CA PHE A 72 -6.47 1.37 5.36
C PHE A 72 -7.35 1.27 6.60
N LEU A 73 -7.73 0.05 6.99
CA LEU A 73 -8.51 -0.17 8.21
C LEU A 73 -7.77 0.33 9.46
N PHE A 74 -6.45 0.17 9.51
CA PHE A 74 -5.61 0.67 10.59
C PHE A 74 -5.65 2.20 10.67
N VAL A 75 -5.48 2.91 9.55
CA VAL A 75 -5.57 4.38 9.51
C VAL A 75 -6.97 4.86 9.88
N VAL A 76 -8.02 4.21 9.36
CA VAL A 76 -9.41 4.57 9.69
C VAL A 76 -9.74 4.29 11.15
N GLY A 77 -9.24 3.19 11.73
CA GLY A 77 -9.43 2.86 13.15
C GLY A 77 -8.70 3.83 14.08
N LEU A 78 -7.56 4.37 13.64
CA LEU A 78 -6.81 5.40 14.34
C LEU A 78 -7.36 6.83 14.14
N ARG A 79 -8.59 6.97 13.60
CA ARG A 79 -9.31 8.24 13.35
C ARG A 79 -9.25 9.29 14.46
N LYS A 80 -8.86 8.94 15.68
CA LYS A 80 -8.64 9.88 16.78
C LYS A 80 -7.36 10.73 16.64
N TYR A 81 -6.50 10.46 15.66
CA TYR A 81 -5.29 11.24 15.35
C TYR A 81 -5.25 11.80 13.91
N VAL A 82 -6.41 11.90 13.25
CA VAL A 82 -6.59 12.67 12.01
C VAL A 82 -7.18 14.03 12.34
#